data_AF-A0A965FTW6-F1
#
_entry.id   AF-A0A965FTW6-F1
#
_cell.length_a   1.000
_cell.length_b   1.000
_cell.length_c   1.000
_cell.angle_alpha   90.00
_cell.angle_beta   90.00
_cell.angle_gamma   90.00
#
_symmetry.space_group_name_H-M   'P 1'
#
loop_
_entity.id
_entity.type
_entity.pdbx_description
1 polymer ?
#
loop_
_entity_poly.entity_id
_entity_poly.type
_entity_poly.pdbx_seq_one_letter_code
_entity_poly.pdbx_strand_id
1 'polypeptide(L)'
;AMTYLGQRSVSFEPYMPLFVALLEAPGIIVGILLGRMADGGRALRWPALLREVLLGKSIVLLLGGLLIGWLAGPAAIAPLKPFFYDLFKGALCLFLLEMGLIVAARAGDLKQAGAFLIGFGLVMPLLAGALGATVGWLVQLSVGGTTLLAVLAASASYIAAPAAVRLALPQANPGISLAAALGVTFPFNITLGIPVYYAIARFLHG
;
A
#
# COMPACT_ATOMS: atom_id res chain seq x y z
N ALA A 1 -7.36 2.02 7.42
CA ALA A 1 -6.74 2.90 8.46
C ALA A 1 -7.53 4.19 8.68
N MET A 2 -7.77 5.03 7.67
CA MET A 2 -8.54 6.29 7.84
C MET A 2 -9.90 6.10 8.53
N THR A 3 -10.68 5.08 8.12
CA THR A 3 -11.96 4.76 8.79
C THR A 3 -11.77 4.40 10.27
N TYR A 4 -10.73 3.62 10.59
CA TYR A 4 -10.41 3.21 11.96
C TYR A 4 -10.04 4.41 12.86
N LEU A 5 -9.27 5.35 12.31
CA LEU A 5 -8.91 6.61 12.98
C LEU A 5 -10.13 7.53 13.13
N GLY A 6 -10.97 7.63 12.10
CA GLY A 6 -12.20 8.42 12.12
C GLY A 6 -13.19 7.96 13.19
N GLN A 7 -13.34 6.64 13.40
CA GLN A 7 -14.15 6.08 14.49
C GLN A 7 -13.62 6.43 15.89
N ARG A 8 -12.33 6.81 15.99
CA ARG A 8 -11.65 7.19 17.24
C ARG A 8 -11.42 8.69 17.34
N SER A 9 -11.97 9.48 16.41
CA SER A 9 -11.78 10.93 16.34
C SER A 9 -10.30 11.36 16.31
N VAL A 10 -9.43 10.52 15.72
CA VAL A 10 -8.01 10.84 15.57
C VAL A 10 -7.80 11.57 14.25
N SER A 11 -7.37 12.83 14.32
CA SER A 11 -7.01 13.63 13.16
C SER A 11 -5.69 13.17 12.53
N PHE A 12 -5.57 13.37 11.22
CA PHE A 12 -4.37 13.14 10.44
C PHE A 12 -4.27 14.20 9.33
N GLU A 13 -3.10 14.33 8.72
CA GLU A 13 -2.84 15.35 7.74
C GLU A 13 -3.66 15.10 6.46
N PRO A 14 -4.31 16.13 5.89
CA PRO A 14 -5.21 15.96 4.76
C PRO A 14 -4.49 15.50 3.48
N TYR A 15 -3.17 15.65 3.42
CA TYR A 15 -2.34 15.22 2.30
C TYR A 15 -1.88 13.75 2.39
N MET A 16 -2.14 13.04 3.50
CA MET A 16 -1.72 11.64 3.66
C MET A 16 -2.20 10.69 2.55
N PRO A 17 -3.39 10.84 1.95
CA PRO A 17 -3.78 10.01 0.81
C PRO A 17 -2.84 10.11 -0.40
N LEU A 18 -2.15 11.24 -0.59
CA LEU A 18 -1.18 11.41 -1.68
C LEU A 18 -0.01 10.44 -1.55
N PHE A 19 0.35 10.06 -0.33
CA PHE A 19 1.51 9.21 -0.07
C PHE A 19 1.28 7.79 -0.58
N VAL A 20 0.03 7.33 -0.73
CA VAL A 20 -0.30 6.02 -1.31
C VAL A 20 0.34 5.88 -2.69
N ALA A 21 0.10 6.86 -3.56
CA ALA A 21 0.60 6.82 -4.93
C ALA A 21 2.09 7.23 -5.01
N LEU A 22 2.54 8.17 -4.17
CA LEU A 22 3.94 8.60 -4.16
C LEU A 22 4.89 7.49 -3.70
N LEU A 23 4.49 6.66 -2.73
CA LEU A 23 5.33 5.60 -2.18
C LEU A 23 5.31 4.31 -3.02
N GLU A 24 4.32 4.16 -3.90
CA GLU A 24 4.20 2.99 -4.77
C GLU A 24 5.38 2.87 -5.75
N ALA A 25 5.74 3.98 -6.38
CA ALA A 25 6.85 4.06 -7.33
C ALA A 25 8.22 3.67 -6.72
N PRO A 26 8.69 4.31 -5.63
CA PRO A 26 9.92 3.90 -4.94
C PRO A 26 9.86 2.45 -4.44
N GLY A 27 8.72 2.03 -3.88
CA GLY A 27 8.54 0.66 -3.37
C GLY A 27 8.74 -0.40 -4.47
N ILE A 28 8.17 -0.19 -5.65
CA ILE A 28 8.35 -1.09 -6.80
C ILE A 28 9.82 -1.10 -7.25
N ILE A 29 10.47 0.06 -7.35
CA ILE A 29 11.88 0.14 -7.74
C ILE A 29 12.76 -0.66 -6.77
N VAL A 30 12.60 -0.40 -5.46
CA VAL A 30 13.39 -1.09 -4.42
C VAL A 30 13.12 -2.60 -4.45
N GLY A 31 11.86 -3.03 -4.59
CA GLY A 31 11.51 -4.44 -4.69
C GLY A 31 12.17 -5.14 -5.89
N ILE A 32 12.19 -4.49 -7.06
CA ILE A 32 12.86 -5.02 -8.25
C ILE A 32 14.39 -5.09 -8.06
N LEU A 33 14.99 -4.06 -7.48
CA LEU A 33 16.44 -4.03 -7.21
C LEU A 33 16.83 -5.17 -6.26
N LEU A 34 16.09 -5.36 -5.16
CA LEU A 34 16.32 -6.46 -4.22
C LEU A 34 16.20 -7.83 -4.91
N GLY A 35 15.15 -8.02 -5.73
CA GLY A 35 14.98 -9.27 -6.47
C GLY A 35 16.11 -9.55 -7.47
N ARG A 36 16.68 -8.52 -8.10
CA ARG A 36 17.81 -8.69 -9.04
C ARG A 36 19.16 -8.87 -8.37
N MET A 37 19.36 -8.30 -7.19
CA MET A 37 20.54 -8.59 -6.38
C MET A 37 20.59 -10.08 -6.01
N ALA A 38 19.43 -10.69 -5.77
CA ALA A 38 19.33 -12.13 -5.54
C ALA A 38 19.54 -12.99 -6.82
N ASP A 39 19.20 -12.47 -8.01
CA ASP A 39 19.29 -13.19 -9.30
C ASP A 39 20.62 -12.94 -10.07
N GLY A 40 21.68 -12.46 -9.40
CA GLY A 40 23.01 -12.36 -9.99
C GLY A 40 23.23 -11.22 -11.00
N GLY A 41 22.42 -10.15 -10.95
CA GLY A 41 22.79 -8.86 -11.55
C GLY A 41 22.63 -8.70 -13.07
N ARG A 42 21.73 -9.43 -13.73
CA ARG A 42 21.43 -9.18 -15.16
C ARG A 42 21.01 -7.72 -15.41
N ALA A 43 21.38 -7.17 -16.57
CA ALA A 43 21.17 -5.78 -16.95
C ALA A 43 19.69 -5.36 -16.90
N LEU A 44 19.39 -4.30 -16.13
CA LEU A 44 18.05 -3.75 -15.96
C LEU A 44 17.63 -3.00 -17.21
N ARG A 45 16.41 -3.25 -17.72
CA ARG A 45 15.80 -2.40 -18.75
C ARG A 45 15.27 -1.12 -18.10
N TRP A 46 16.18 -0.29 -17.60
CA TRP A 46 15.91 0.98 -16.92
C TRP A 46 14.87 1.85 -17.66
N PRO A 47 14.89 2.01 -18.99
CA PRO A 47 13.92 2.85 -19.67
C PRO A 47 12.48 2.34 -19.57
N ALA A 48 12.29 1.02 -19.60
CA ALA A 48 10.95 0.43 -19.49
C ALA A 48 10.40 0.56 -18.06
N LEU A 49 11.25 0.34 -17.05
CA LEU A 49 10.86 0.46 -15.65
C LEU A 49 10.61 1.91 -15.24
N LEU A 50 11.48 2.84 -15.64
CA LEU A 50 11.26 4.27 -15.38
C LEU A 50 10.01 4.77 -16.10
N ARG A 51 9.72 4.28 -17.31
CA ARG A 51 8.48 4.61 -18.00
C ARG A 51 7.26 4.09 -17.25
N GLU A 52 7.28 2.85 -16.80
CA GLU A 52 6.17 2.25 -16.05
C GLU A 52 5.96 2.95 -14.68
N VAL A 53 7.06 3.30 -14.02
CA VAL A 53 7.04 3.93 -12.70
C VAL A 53 6.65 5.41 -12.78
N LEU A 54 7.13 6.17 -13.77
CA LEU A 54 6.86 7.62 -13.88
C LEU A 54 5.59 7.93 -14.69
N LEU A 55 5.29 7.13 -15.72
CA LEU A 55 4.11 7.28 -16.56
C LEU A 55 3.05 6.21 -16.26
N GLY A 56 3.14 5.55 -15.11
CA GLY A 56 2.13 4.63 -14.64
C GLY A 56 0.77 5.35 -14.57
N LYS A 57 -0.28 4.67 -15.03
CA LYS A 57 -1.65 5.24 -15.10
C LYS A 57 -2.06 5.89 -13.78
N SER A 58 -1.72 5.28 -12.65
CA SER A 58 -2.01 5.80 -11.30
C SER A 58 -1.40 7.19 -11.05
N ILE A 59 -0.11 7.37 -11.38
CA ILE A 59 0.61 8.64 -11.15
C ILE A 59 0.14 9.72 -12.10
N VAL A 60 -0.10 9.38 -13.37
CA VAL A 60 -0.65 10.33 -14.34
C VAL A 60 -2.05 10.80 -13.91
N LEU A 61 -2.90 9.88 -13.47
CA LEU A 61 -4.24 10.20 -12.96
C LEU A 61 -4.18 11.00 -11.65
N LEU A 62 -3.24 10.71 -10.75
CA LEU A 62 -3.05 11.46 -9.51
C LEU A 62 -2.61 12.90 -9.79
N LEU A 63 -1.53 13.07 -10.57
CA LEU A 63 -0.99 14.39 -10.90
C LEU A 63 -2.01 15.21 -11.70
N GLY A 64 -2.69 14.58 -12.67
CA GLY A 64 -3.76 15.20 -13.43
C GLY A 64 -4.94 15.60 -12.55
N GLY A 65 -5.40 14.70 -11.67
CA GLY A 65 -6.49 14.97 -10.73
C GLY A 65 -6.16 16.08 -9.74
N LEU A 66 -4.93 16.12 -9.23
CA LEU A 66 -4.46 17.18 -8.34
C LEU A 66 -4.40 18.53 -9.06
N LEU A 67 -3.88 18.57 -10.29
CA LEU A 67 -3.81 19.77 -11.11
C LEU A 67 -5.21 20.30 -11.45
N ILE A 68 -6.12 19.42 -11.87
CA ILE A 68 -7.53 19.77 -12.13
C ILE A 68 -8.18 20.29 -10.85
N GLY A 69 -7.99 19.61 -9.72
CA GLY A 69 -8.55 20.02 -8.43
C GLY A 69 -8.01 21.38 -7.95
N TRP A 70 -6.72 21.64 -8.15
CA TRP A 70 -6.09 22.91 -7.83
C TRP A 70 -6.62 24.06 -8.70
N LEU A 71 -6.77 23.83 -10.01
CA LEU A 71 -7.32 24.82 -10.94
C LEU A 71 -8.82 25.07 -10.74
N ALA A 72 -9.60 24.03 -10.45
CA ALA A 72 -11.05 24.12 -10.31
C ALA A 72 -11.49 24.68 -8.95
N GLY A 73 -10.74 24.42 -7.89
CA GLY A 73 -11.02 24.88 -6.53
C GLY A 73 -12.21 24.17 -5.84
N PRO A 74 -12.45 24.47 -4.55
CA PRO A 74 -13.37 23.69 -3.71
C PRO A 74 -14.84 23.73 -4.16
N ALA A 75 -15.28 24.85 -4.73
CA ALA A 75 -16.66 25.05 -5.18
C ALA A 75 -17.01 24.17 -6.38
N ALA A 76 -16.10 24.03 -7.34
CA ALA A 76 -16.29 23.20 -8.52
C ALA A 76 -16.22 21.69 -8.20
N ILE A 77 -15.55 21.30 -7.11
CA ILE A 77 -15.45 19.91 -6.65
C ILE A 77 -16.66 19.50 -5.81
N ALA A 78 -17.40 20.44 -5.20
CA ALA A 78 -18.52 20.14 -4.32
C ALA A 78 -19.58 19.18 -4.93
N PRO A 79 -19.97 19.31 -6.22
CA PRO A 79 -20.91 18.38 -6.87
C PRO A 79 -20.38 16.95 -6.99
N LEU A 80 -19.07 16.73 -6.92
CA LEU A 80 -18.43 15.42 -7.01
C LEU A 80 -18.48 14.64 -5.68
N LYS A 81 -18.82 15.30 -4.56
CA LYS A 81 -18.83 14.69 -3.23
C LYS A 81 -19.69 13.42 -3.12
N PRO A 82 -20.95 13.40 -3.58
CA PRO A 82 -21.80 12.21 -3.44
C PRO A 82 -21.21 10.97 -4.13
N PHE A 83 -20.52 11.18 -5.26
CA PHE A 83 -19.92 10.09 -6.02
C PHE A 83 -18.58 9.63 -5.45
N PHE A 84 -17.67 10.55 -5.16
CA PHE A 84 -16.29 10.21 -4.77
C PHE A 84 -16.09 10.03 -3.26
N TYR A 85 -16.94 10.60 -2.41
CA TYR A 85 -16.79 10.54 -0.95
C TYR A 85 -17.85 9.66 -0.32
N ASP A 86 -19.12 9.91 -0.62
CA ASP A 86 -20.22 9.19 0.05
C ASP A 86 -20.30 7.74 -0.46
N LEU A 87 -20.27 7.54 -1.78
CA LEU A 87 -20.32 6.21 -2.38
C LEU A 87 -19.02 5.40 -2.21
N PHE A 88 -17.88 6.05 -1.93
CA PHE A 88 -16.58 5.38 -1.77
C PHE A 88 -16.62 4.28 -0.71
N LYS A 89 -17.35 4.46 0.39
CA LYS A 89 -17.50 3.44 1.43
C LYS A 89 -18.20 2.18 0.90
N GLY A 90 -19.23 2.35 0.07
CA GLY A 90 -19.92 1.24 -0.58
C GLY A 90 -19.02 0.50 -1.57
N ALA A 91 -18.31 1.24 -2.41
CA ALA A 91 -17.33 0.67 -3.34
C ALA A 91 -16.19 -0.08 -2.61
N LEU A 92 -15.68 0.50 -1.51
CA LEU A 92 -14.66 -0.13 -0.68
C LEU A 92 -15.17 -1.43 -0.04
N CYS A 93 -16.43 -1.49 0.39
CA CYS A 93 -17.04 -2.71 0.91
C CYS A 93 -17.04 -3.84 -0.14
N LEU A 94 -17.51 -3.54 -1.36
CA LEU A 94 -17.49 -4.50 -2.47
C LEU A 94 -16.06 -4.94 -2.83
N PHE A 95 -15.12 -3.99 -2.83
CA PHE A 95 -13.70 -4.28 -3.05
C PHE A 95 -13.12 -5.21 -1.97
N LEU A 96 -13.41 -4.96 -0.69
CA LEU A 96 -12.98 -5.84 0.40
C LEU A 96 -13.59 -7.24 0.29
N LEU A 97 -14.85 -7.35 -0.13
CA LEU A 97 -15.51 -8.63 -0.38
C LEU A 97 -14.80 -9.40 -1.51
N GLU A 98 -14.54 -8.75 -2.64
CA GLU A 98 -13.83 -9.34 -3.78
C GLU A 98 -12.42 -9.80 -3.37
N MET A 99 -11.66 -8.96 -2.66
CA MET A 99 -10.35 -9.36 -2.14
C MET A 99 -10.45 -10.57 -1.20
N GLY A 100 -11.49 -10.62 -0.34
CA GLY A 100 -11.76 -11.77 0.52
C GLY A 100 -12.05 -13.06 -0.28
N LEU A 101 -12.81 -12.96 -1.37
CA LEU A 101 -13.08 -14.09 -2.27
C LEU A 101 -11.81 -14.57 -2.99
N ILE A 102 -10.98 -13.65 -3.48
CA ILE A 102 -9.69 -13.98 -4.11
C ILE A 102 -8.77 -14.70 -3.12
N VAL A 103 -8.74 -14.25 -1.86
CA VAL A 103 -7.97 -14.92 -0.80
C VAL A 103 -8.47 -16.34 -0.56
N ALA A 104 -9.77 -16.53 -0.44
CA ALA A 104 -10.37 -17.86 -0.27
C ALA A 104 -10.04 -18.78 -1.46
N ALA A 105 -10.15 -18.27 -2.68
CA ALA A 105 -9.82 -19.00 -3.91
C ALA A 105 -8.34 -19.38 -4.00
N ARG A 106 -7.44 -18.55 -3.44
CA ARG A 106 -5.98 -18.79 -3.42
C ARG A 106 -5.47 -19.47 -2.14
N ALA A 107 -6.35 -19.95 -1.27
CA ALA A 107 -5.94 -20.65 -0.04
C ALA A 107 -5.08 -21.90 -0.33
N GLY A 108 -5.27 -22.54 -1.50
CA GLY A 108 -4.42 -23.63 -1.97
C GLY A 108 -2.99 -23.19 -2.32
N ASP A 109 -2.82 -22.03 -2.95
CA ASP A 109 -1.51 -21.46 -3.30
C ASP A 109 -0.70 -21.11 -2.04
N LEU A 110 -1.38 -20.77 -0.94
CA LEU A 110 -0.73 -20.47 0.34
C LEU A 110 0.00 -21.69 0.92
N LYS A 111 -0.51 -22.91 0.67
CA LYS A 111 0.19 -24.15 1.04
C LYS A 111 1.51 -24.33 0.27
N GLN A 112 1.58 -23.81 -0.96
CA GLN A 112 2.79 -23.86 -1.78
C GLN A 112 3.79 -22.75 -1.40
N ALA A 113 3.33 -21.64 -0.83
CA ALA A 113 4.20 -20.56 -0.35
C ALA A 113 5.14 -21.02 0.80
N GLY A 114 4.74 -22.05 1.55
CA GLY A 114 5.53 -22.62 2.64
C GLY A 114 5.54 -21.77 3.92
N ALA A 115 5.93 -22.41 5.03
CA ALA A 115 5.90 -21.79 6.36
C ALA A 115 6.75 -20.51 6.46
N PHE A 116 7.86 -20.44 5.71
CA PHE A 116 8.72 -19.27 5.68
C PHE A 116 7.99 -18.02 5.15
N LEU A 117 7.29 -18.12 4.01
CA LEU A 117 6.58 -16.97 3.43
C LEU A 117 5.39 -16.52 4.26
N ILE A 118 4.71 -17.45 4.94
CA ILE A 118 3.66 -17.11 5.90
C ILE A 118 4.26 -16.32 7.06
N GLY A 119 5.35 -16.81 7.67
CA GLY A 119 6.06 -16.11 8.75
C GLY A 119 6.55 -14.74 8.30
N PHE A 120 7.15 -14.66 7.12
CA PHE A 120 7.59 -13.39 6.51
C PHE A 120 6.42 -12.42 6.30
N GLY A 121 5.30 -12.89 5.75
CA GLY A 121 4.10 -12.09 5.49
C GLY A 121 3.40 -11.57 6.75
N LEU A 122 3.73 -12.11 7.93
CA LEU A 122 3.23 -11.64 9.24
C LEU A 122 4.24 -10.73 9.95
N VAL A 123 5.52 -11.09 9.94
CA VAL A 123 6.57 -10.38 10.68
C VAL A 123 7.06 -9.15 9.93
N MET A 124 7.26 -9.25 8.61
CA MET A 124 7.79 -8.13 7.82
C MET A 124 6.91 -6.87 7.88
N PRO A 125 5.56 -6.95 7.80
CA PRO A 125 4.69 -5.79 7.98
C PRO A 125 4.86 -5.11 9.33
N LEU A 126 5.08 -5.88 10.41
CA LEU A 126 5.30 -5.31 11.74
C LEU A 126 6.59 -4.51 11.80
N LEU A 127 7.68 -5.05 11.24
CA LEU A 127 8.96 -4.36 11.18
C LEU A 127 8.87 -3.09 10.31
N ALA A 128 8.30 -3.21 9.11
CA ALA A 128 8.14 -2.08 8.20
C ALA A 128 7.19 -1.01 8.79
N GLY A 129 6.11 -1.43 9.45
CA GLY A 129 5.18 -0.54 10.14
C GLY A 129 5.82 0.20 11.31
N ALA A 130 6.64 -0.48 12.12
CA ALA A 130 7.40 0.16 13.20
C ALA A 130 8.41 1.19 12.66
N LEU A 131 9.10 0.87 11.56
CA LEU A 131 9.98 1.82 10.88
C LEU A 131 9.20 3.01 10.32
N GLY A 132 8.07 2.77 9.65
CA GLY A 132 7.19 3.82 9.15
C GLY A 132 6.64 4.72 10.26
N ALA A 133 6.28 4.14 11.41
CA ALA A 133 5.86 4.89 12.59
C ALA A 133 7.00 5.75 13.14
N THR A 134 8.20 5.18 13.24
CA THR A 134 9.39 5.91 13.71
C THR A 134 9.72 7.09 12.80
N VAL A 135 9.71 6.87 11.48
CA VAL A 135 9.92 7.95 10.50
C VAL A 135 8.83 9.02 10.62
N GLY A 136 7.56 8.62 10.72
CA GLY A 136 6.43 9.54 10.84
C GLY A 136 6.51 10.41 12.09
N TRP A 137 6.94 9.83 13.20
CA TRP A 137 7.21 10.54 14.43
C TRP A 137 8.39 11.52 14.29
N LEU A 138 9.51 11.09 13.70
CA LEU A 138 10.69 11.92 13.48
C LEU A 138 10.42 13.13 12.58
N VAL A 139 9.55 12.98 11.58
CA VAL A 139 9.12 14.10 10.70
C VAL A 139 7.95 14.90 11.28
N GLN A 140 7.61 14.71 12.55
CA GLN A 140 6.59 15.46 13.29
C GLN A 140 5.17 15.36 12.72
N LEU A 141 4.80 14.21 12.14
CA LEU A 141 3.40 13.95 11.81
C LEU A 141 2.59 13.74 13.09
N SER A 142 1.32 14.10 13.06
CA SER A 142 0.35 13.75 14.10
C SER A 142 0.31 12.25 14.38
N VAL A 143 -0.30 11.84 15.50
CA VAL A 143 -0.52 10.41 15.82
C VAL A 143 -1.25 9.70 14.67
N GLY A 144 -2.27 10.35 14.09
CA GLY A 144 -2.99 9.82 12.94
C GLY A 144 -2.10 9.73 11.70
N GLY A 145 -1.33 10.77 11.39
CA GLY A 145 -0.37 10.78 10.29
C GLY A 145 0.69 9.70 10.39
N THR A 146 1.28 9.55 11.58
CA THR A 146 2.26 8.52 11.92
C THR A 146 1.65 7.13 11.75
N THR A 147 0.41 6.93 12.21
CA THR A 147 -0.32 5.66 12.02
C THR A 147 -0.54 5.37 10.54
N LEU A 148 -0.94 6.37 9.76
CA LEU A 148 -1.15 6.22 8.32
C LEU A 148 0.16 5.89 7.61
N LEU A 149 1.28 6.55 7.93
CA LEU A 149 2.58 6.24 7.35
C LEU A 149 3.06 4.84 7.72
N ALA A 150 2.87 4.42 8.96
CA ALA A 150 3.14 3.06 9.42
C ALA A 150 2.35 2.01 8.61
N VAL A 151 1.06 2.25 8.40
CA VAL A 151 0.21 1.36 7.57
C VAL A 151 0.71 1.32 6.13
N LEU A 152 1.10 2.46 5.55
CA LEU A 152 1.63 2.52 4.18
C LEU A 152 2.92 1.70 4.06
N ALA A 153 3.84 1.85 5.01
CA ALA A 153 5.09 1.09 5.05
C ALA A 153 4.87 -0.43 5.27
N ALA A 154 3.87 -0.80 6.08
CA ALA A 154 3.52 -2.19 6.37
C ALA A 154 2.72 -2.89 5.25
N SER A 155 2.24 -2.16 4.25
CA SER A 155 1.34 -2.71 3.23
C SER A 155 2.10 -3.34 2.07
N ALA A 156 1.56 -4.42 1.52
CA ALA A 156 2.08 -5.07 0.31
C ALA A 156 1.26 -4.65 -0.91
N SER A 157 1.92 -4.36 -2.04
CA SER A 157 1.24 -4.04 -3.30
C SER A 157 0.81 -5.32 -4.01
N TYR A 158 -0.48 -5.40 -4.35
CA TYR A 158 -1.12 -6.54 -5.02
C TYR A 158 -1.70 -6.16 -6.40
N ILE A 159 -1.49 -4.93 -6.86
CA ILE A 159 -1.95 -4.44 -8.17
C ILE A 159 -0.76 -4.15 -9.08
N ALA A 160 0.00 -3.08 -8.80
CA ALA A 160 1.10 -2.65 -9.67
C ALA A 160 2.36 -3.51 -9.52
N ALA A 161 2.72 -3.91 -8.29
CA ALA A 161 3.95 -4.65 -8.05
C ALA A 161 3.98 -6.01 -8.78
N PRO A 162 2.93 -6.86 -8.80
CA PRO A 162 2.95 -8.10 -9.56
C PRO A 162 3.16 -7.89 -11.07
N ALA A 163 2.58 -6.84 -11.66
CA ALA A 163 2.79 -6.51 -13.07
C ALA A 163 4.24 -6.10 -13.34
N ALA A 164 4.81 -5.23 -12.49
CA ALA A 164 6.19 -4.77 -12.61
C ALA A 164 7.20 -5.91 -12.38
N VAL A 165 6.95 -6.79 -11.40
CA VAL A 165 7.76 -7.98 -11.13
C VAL A 165 7.74 -8.94 -12.32
N ARG A 166 6.59 -9.22 -12.94
CA ARG A 166 6.52 -10.06 -14.16
C ARG A 166 7.38 -9.53 -15.30
N LEU A 167 7.43 -8.20 -15.46
CA LEU A 167 8.26 -7.56 -16.48
C LEU A 167 9.76 -7.60 -16.14
N ALA A 168 10.10 -7.35 -14.87
CA ALA A 168 11.47 -7.13 -14.43
C ALA A 168 12.20 -8.39 -13.97
N LEU A 169 11.45 -9.38 -13.48
CA LEU A 169 11.89 -10.63 -12.86
C LEU A 169 11.04 -11.79 -13.43
N PRO A 170 11.23 -12.17 -14.71
CA PRO A 170 10.40 -13.17 -15.37
C PRO A 170 10.46 -14.56 -14.74
N GLN A 171 11.51 -14.84 -13.96
CA GLN A 171 11.68 -16.10 -13.22
C GLN A 171 10.87 -16.14 -11.91
N ALA A 172 10.43 -14.98 -11.40
CA ALA A 172 9.65 -14.93 -10.17
C ALA A 172 8.24 -15.45 -10.43
N ASN A 173 7.71 -16.27 -9.52
CA ASN A 173 6.33 -16.73 -9.60
C ASN A 173 5.38 -15.67 -9.00
N PRO A 174 4.61 -14.95 -9.82
CA PRO A 174 3.70 -13.91 -9.35
C PRO A 174 2.50 -14.46 -8.57
N GLY A 175 2.20 -15.75 -8.70
CA GLY A 175 1.16 -16.42 -7.90
C GLY A 175 1.54 -16.46 -6.42
N ILE A 176 2.82 -16.74 -6.12
CA ILE A 176 3.32 -16.83 -4.74
C ILE A 176 3.31 -15.44 -4.07
N SER A 177 3.79 -14.40 -4.76
CA SER A 177 3.78 -13.04 -4.21
C SER A 177 2.35 -12.52 -3.99
N LEU A 178 1.43 -12.83 -4.91
CA LEU A 178 0.03 -12.45 -4.77
C LEU A 178 -0.66 -13.22 -3.63
N ALA A 179 -0.38 -14.52 -3.49
CA ALA A 179 -0.90 -15.33 -2.39
C ALA A 179 -0.39 -14.85 -1.02
N ALA A 180 0.88 -14.48 -0.89
CA ALA A 180 1.40 -13.92 0.36
C ALA A 180 0.81 -12.54 0.67
N ALA A 181 0.75 -11.63 -0.31
CA ALA A 181 0.24 -10.28 -0.12
C ALA A 181 -1.26 -10.27 0.23
N LEU A 182 -2.08 -10.97 -0.55
CA LEU A 182 -3.53 -11.01 -0.34
C LEU A 182 -3.91 -12.00 0.77
N GLY A 183 -3.29 -13.18 0.82
CA GLY A 183 -3.70 -14.25 1.74
C GLY A 183 -3.17 -14.10 3.17
N VAL A 184 -2.09 -13.36 3.38
CA VAL A 184 -1.44 -13.23 4.69
C VAL A 184 -1.38 -11.77 5.12
N THR A 185 -0.59 -10.96 4.41
CA THR A 185 -0.26 -9.59 4.84
C THR A 185 -1.49 -8.69 4.90
N PHE A 186 -2.36 -8.76 3.89
CA PHE A 186 -3.55 -7.92 3.83
C PHE A 186 -4.56 -8.20 4.96
N PRO A 187 -5.04 -9.44 5.18
CA PRO A 187 -5.92 -9.77 6.29
C PRO A 187 -5.29 -9.44 7.65
N PHE A 188 -4.01 -9.75 7.81
CA PHE A 188 -3.26 -9.41 9.02
C PHE A 188 -3.29 -7.89 9.28
N ASN A 189 -2.96 -7.07 8.28
CA ASN A 189 -2.93 -5.62 8.44
C ASN A 189 -4.32 -5.04 8.76
N ILE A 190 -5.38 -5.54 8.13
CA ILE A 190 -6.74 -5.06 8.39
C ILE A 190 -7.21 -5.44 9.80
N THR A 191 -6.93 -6.67 10.24
CA THR A 191 -7.46 -7.21 11.51
C THR A 191 -6.63 -6.80 12.73
N LEU A 192 -5.30 -6.95 12.65
CA LEU A 192 -4.37 -6.77 13.77
C LEU A 192 -3.38 -5.63 13.52
N GLY A 193 -2.85 -5.50 12.30
CA GLY A 193 -1.79 -4.54 12.00
C GLY A 193 -2.22 -3.10 12.27
N ILE A 194 -3.35 -2.63 11.75
CA ILE A 194 -3.82 -1.24 11.96
C ILE A 194 -3.92 -0.89 13.46
N PRO A 195 -4.58 -1.69 14.33
CA PRO A 195 -4.56 -1.47 15.77
C PRO A 195 -3.14 -1.43 16.36
N VAL A 196 -2.25 -2.34 15.96
CA VAL A 196 -0.87 -2.40 16.44
C VAL A 196 -0.08 -1.16 16.03
N TYR A 197 -0.16 -0.74 14.77
CA TYR A 197 0.52 0.46 14.27
C TYR A 197 0.03 1.73 14.95
N TYR A 198 -1.27 1.80 15.24
CA TYR A 198 -1.84 2.89 16.03
C TYR A 198 -1.29 2.89 17.47
N ALA A 199 -1.18 1.72 18.10
CA ALA A 199 -0.60 1.62 19.44
C ALA A 199 0.88 2.04 19.47
N ILE A 200 1.67 1.64 18.47
CA ILE A 200 3.07 2.09 18.31
C ILE A 200 3.13 3.61 18.12
N ALA A 201 2.29 4.16 17.24
CA ALA A 201 2.24 5.60 17.00
C ALA A 201 1.88 6.37 18.28
N ARG A 202 0.90 5.91 19.06
CA ARG A 202 0.58 6.51 20.36
C ARG A 202 1.76 6.46 21.31
N PHE A 203 2.38 5.30 21.47
CA PHE A 203 3.53 5.12 22.35
C PHE A 203 4.69 6.08 22.02
N LEU A 204 4.99 6.28 20.74
CA LEU A 204 6.03 7.22 20.31
C LEU A 204 5.70 8.68 20.63
N HIS A 205 4.40 9.03 20.66
CA HIS A 205 3.91 10.38 20.88
C HIS A 205 3.63 10.72 22.36
N GLY A 206 3.63 9.72 23.26
CA GLY A 206 3.32 9.86 24.68
C GLY A 206 1.84 9.65 24.99
#